data_AF-A0A5C6D2N4-F1
#
_entry.id   AF-A0A5C6D2N4-F1
#
_cell.length_a   1.000
_cell.length_b   1.000
_cell.length_c   1.000
_cell.angle_alpha   90.00
_cell.angle_beta   90.00
_cell.angle_gamma   90.00
#
_symmetry.space_group_name_H-M   'P 1'
#
loop_
_entity.id
_entity.type
_entity.pdbx_description
1 polymer ?
#
loop_
_entity_poly.entity_id
_entity_poly.type
_entity_poly.pdbx_seq_one_letter_code
_entity_poly.pdbx_strand_id
1 'polypeptide(L)'
;MAQNFNMQRHAFSLLELMIALGTSSLLVAGLASSLYISSQALSDNPNSSEQSRTSAIVLHDLAADLNKAISFSERTATALTFTVPDRNGDGTSETIRYAWSGSPGDPLTYQYNGGAIVNVATDVQSFNTTALTREMMADSVVASVGGEVVFEEFSSAKLASNGTSIVIAKPPGTSEGDLLIAAVSTDGNATTSLAGPAGWSLITIGPTSGSIRQTFGVWWKIASSSEPSSYQFSWAPSEQAFGWIMRFTGHDLITPINAFATESGYAILTASSPAVISSVGNAMILRLAGFDNRLVSTDLPGLLGHTPINMDSSSTSSSAASGGAGYLIQTAAGDSGSSSFNLTGAEEFTSVTIAIAPEVNP
;
A
#
# COMPACT_ATOMS: atom_id res chain seq x y z
N MET A 1 118.55 -25.40 -29.97
CA MET A 1 118.11 -26.54 -30.79
C MET A 1 116.62 -26.70 -30.55
N ALA A 2 115.80 -26.41 -31.57
CA ALA A 2 114.33 -26.34 -31.48
C ALA A 2 113.68 -27.72 -31.66
N GLN A 3 112.60 -28.01 -30.93
CA GLN A 3 111.66 -29.06 -31.32
C GLN A 3 110.22 -28.55 -31.23
N ASN A 4 109.63 -28.42 -32.42
CA ASN A 4 108.22 -28.25 -32.69
C ASN A 4 107.42 -29.44 -32.17
N PHE A 5 106.33 -29.20 -31.44
CA PHE A 5 105.25 -30.17 -31.30
C PHE A 5 104.05 -29.71 -32.14
N ASN A 6 103.74 -30.54 -33.13
CA ASN A 6 102.64 -30.43 -34.08
C ASN A 6 101.28 -30.25 -33.36
N MET A 7 100.51 -29.24 -33.76
CA MET A 7 99.06 -29.19 -33.55
C MET A 7 98.42 -30.29 -34.40
N GLN A 8 98.09 -31.44 -33.80
CA GLN A 8 97.22 -32.42 -34.44
C GLN A 8 95.78 -31.90 -34.46
N ARG A 9 95.33 -31.45 -35.64
CA ARG A 9 93.91 -31.28 -35.95
C ARG A 9 93.27 -32.67 -35.97
N HIS A 10 92.50 -33.00 -34.94
CA HIS A 10 91.77 -34.26 -34.85
C HIS A 10 90.57 -34.19 -35.81
N ALA A 11 90.66 -34.89 -36.94
CA ALA A 11 89.52 -35.13 -37.81
C ALA A 11 88.70 -36.28 -37.20
N PHE A 12 87.39 -36.09 -37.05
CA PHE A 12 86.48 -37.09 -36.49
C PHE A 12 86.51 -38.39 -37.31
N SER A 13 86.48 -39.54 -36.64
CA SER A 13 86.35 -40.83 -37.33
C SER A 13 84.94 -40.99 -37.93
N LEU A 14 84.85 -41.71 -39.06
CA LEU A 14 83.57 -41.97 -39.75
C LEU A 14 82.56 -42.67 -38.82
N LEU A 15 83.06 -43.47 -37.87
CA LEU A 15 82.27 -44.14 -36.85
C LEU A 15 81.69 -43.16 -35.81
N GLU A 16 82.49 -42.21 -35.32
CA GLU A 16 82.01 -41.17 -34.40
C GLU A 16 80.99 -40.25 -35.06
N LEU A 17 81.17 -39.92 -36.35
CA LEU A 17 80.18 -39.14 -37.10
C LEU A 17 78.84 -39.87 -37.22
N MET A 18 78.86 -41.19 -37.50
CA MET A 18 77.65 -41.99 -37.57
C MET A 18 76.95 -42.12 -36.21
N ILE A 19 77.72 -42.30 -35.13
CA ILE A 19 77.16 -42.36 -33.76
C ILE A 19 76.57 -40.99 -33.37
N ALA A 20 77.25 -39.89 -33.65
CA ALA A 20 76.78 -38.53 -33.37
C ALA A 20 75.52 -38.17 -34.18
N LEU A 21 75.44 -38.58 -35.45
CA LEU A 21 74.24 -38.38 -36.27
C LEU A 21 73.08 -39.24 -35.77
N GLY A 22 73.35 -40.48 -35.34
CA GLY A 22 72.33 -41.36 -34.74
C GLY A 22 71.78 -40.81 -33.42
N THR A 23 72.64 -40.35 -32.51
CA THR A 23 72.22 -39.76 -31.23
C THR A 23 71.52 -38.42 -31.42
N SER A 24 71.99 -37.58 -32.35
CA SER A 24 71.32 -36.33 -32.70
C SER A 24 69.92 -36.58 -33.28
N SER A 25 69.75 -37.62 -34.10
CA SER A 25 68.44 -37.96 -34.68
C SER A 25 67.45 -38.42 -33.60
N LEU A 26 67.91 -39.22 -32.64
CA LEU A 26 67.11 -39.63 -31.48
C LEU A 26 66.73 -38.46 -30.58
N LEU A 27 67.65 -37.51 -30.36
CA LEU A 27 67.38 -36.29 -29.60
C LEU A 27 66.35 -35.39 -30.30
N VAL A 28 66.48 -35.20 -31.61
CA VAL A 28 65.52 -34.39 -32.39
C VAL A 28 64.16 -35.06 -32.44
N ALA A 29 64.09 -36.39 -32.60
CA ALA A 29 62.83 -37.12 -32.55
C ALA A 29 62.18 -37.03 -31.15
N GLY A 30 62.96 -37.19 -30.07
CA GLY A 30 62.49 -37.04 -28.70
C GLY A 30 61.98 -35.62 -28.42
N LEU A 31 62.70 -34.59 -28.88
CA LEU A 31 62.26 -33.20 -28.78
C LEU A 31 60.98 -32.94 -29.57
N ALA A 32 60.88 -33.44 -30.79
CA ALA A 32 59.68 -33.32 -31.62
C ALA A 32 58.46 -33.98 -30.96
N SER A 33 58.62 -35.19 -30.39
CA SER A 33 57.56 -35.86 -29.63
C SER A 33 57.18 -35.09 -28.36
N SER A 34 58.16 -34.55 -27.62
CA SER A 34 57.89 -33.75 -26.42
C SER A 34 57.12 -32.47 -26.77
N LEU A 35 57.49 -31.77 -27.84
CA LEU A 35 56.80 -30.58 -28.33
C LEU A 35 55.40 -30.90 -28.83
N TYR A 36 55.21 -32.05 -29.49
CA TYR A 36 53.90 -32.49 -29.94
C TYR A 36 52.96 -32.78 -28.76
N ILE A 37 53.43 -33.52 -27.74
CA ILE A 37 52.66 -33.80 -26.52
C ILE A 37 52.36 -32.49 -25.76
N SER A 38 53.35 -31.60 -25.61
CA SER A 38 53.14 -30.28 -25.00
C SER A 38 52.16 -29.42 -25.80
N SER A 39 52.17 -29.50 -27.14
CA SER A 39 51.21 -28.77 -27.98
C SER A 39 49.79 -29.29 -27.84
N GLN A 40 49.61 -30.61 -27.69
CA GLN A 40 48.29 -31.19 -27.46
C GLN A 40 47.73 -30.80 -26.09
N ALA A 41 48.57 -30.80 -25.05
CA ALA A 41 48.20 -30.37 -23.71
C ALA A 41 47.89 -28.85 -23.63
N LEU A 42 48.56 -28.03 -24.44
CA LEU A 42 48.24 -26.60 -24.58
C LEU A 42 46.97 -26.36 -25.42
N SER A 43 46.58 -27.32 -26.25
CA SER A 43 45.35 -27.27 -27.05
C SER A 43 44.11 -27.84 -26.35
N ASP A 44 44.20 -28.17 -25.05
CA ASP A 44 43.01 -28.34 -24.21
C ASP A 44 42.24 -27.02 -24.20
N ASN A 45 41.31 -26.94 -25.14
CA ASN A 45 40.41 -25.86 -25.52
C ASN A 45 40.64 -24.54 -24.73
N PRO A 46 41.43 -23.57 -25.23
CA PRO A 46 41.68 -22.29 -24.56
C PRO A 46 40.39 -21.54 -24.22
N ASN A 47 39.28 -21.89 -24.89
CA ASN A 47 37.96 -21.32 -24.63
C ASN A 47 37.28 -21.93 -23.39
N SER A 48 37.64 -23.12 -22.90
CA SER A 48 36.93 -23.77 -21.80
C SER A 48 37.10 -23.04 -20.46
N SER A 49 38.31 -22.55 -20.18
CA SER A 49 38.60 -21.75 -18.99
C SER A 49 37.99 -20.35 -19.10
N GLU A 50 38.05 -19.73 -20.28
CA GLU A 50 37.40 -18.44 -20.57
C GLU A 50 35.87 -18.53 -20.53
N GLN A 51 35.28 -19.62 -21.03
CA GLN A 51 33.83 -19.91 -20.95
C GLN A 51 33.39 -20.17 -19.52
N SER A 52 34.18 -20.90 -18.73
CA SER A 52 33.91 -21.13 -17.31
C SER A 52 33.98 -19.82 -16.52
N ARG A 53 34.98 -18.98 -16.80
CA ARG A 53 35.11 -17.64 -16.21
C ARG A 53 33.95 -16.72 -16.61
N THR A 54 33.59 -16.68 -17.88
CA THR A 54 32.47 -15.87 -18.39
C THR A 54 31.16 -16.31 -17.75
N SER A 55 30.90 -17.63 -17.70
CA SER A 55 29.73 -18.19 -17.02
C SER A 55 29.67 -17.79 -15.55
N ALA A 56 30.79 -17.83 -14.84
CA ALA A 56 30.86 -17.45 -13.43
C ALA A 56 30.56 -15.95 -13.22
N ILE A 57 31.06 -15.08 -14.09
CA ILE A 57 30.78 -13.63 -14.05
C ILE A 57 29.29 -13.37 -14.30
N VAL A 58 28.73 -13.96 -15.35
CA VAL A 58 27.31 -13.77 -15.71
C VAL A 58 26.38 -14.26 -14.60
N LEU A 59 26.67 -15.40 -13.97
CA LEU A 59 25.90 -15.89 -12.84
C LEU A 59 26.08 -15.02 -11.59
N HIS A 60 27.28 -14.49 -11.36
CA HIS A 60 27.53 -13.56 -10.27
C HIS A 60 26.72 -12.27 -10.44
N ASP A 61 26.74 -11.68 -11.63
CA ASP A 61 26.03 -10.43 -11.95
C ASP A 61 24.51 -10.64 -11.88
N LEU A 62 24.00 -11.73 -12.46
CA LEU A 62 22.59 -12.09 -12.37
C LEU A 62 22.16 -12.30 -10.91
N ALA A 63 22.96 -12.99 -10.09
CA ALA A 63 22.64 -13.18 -8.67
C ALA A 63 22.71 -11.86 -7.89
N ALA A 64 23.68 -10.99 -8.18
CA ALA A 64 23.79 -9.67 -7.58
C ALA A 64 22.58 -8.79 -7.92
N ASP A 65 22.10 -8.85 -9.16
CA ASP A 65 20.91 -8.15 -9.60
C ASP A 65 19.65 -8.66 -8.93
N LEU A 66 19.47 -9.99 -8.85
CA LEU A 66 18.32 -10.60 -8.20
C LEU A 66 18.28 -10.32 -6.69
N ASN A 67 19.43 -10.23 -6.03
CA ASN A 67 19.51 -9.83 -4.62
C ASN A 67 19.03 -8.38 -4.37
N LYS A 68 18.88 -7.58 -5.41
CA LYS A 68 18.35 -6.21 -5.36
C LYS A 68 16.97 -6.07 -5.99
N ALA A 69 16.36 -7.17 -6.45
CA ALA A 69 15.04 -7.12 -7.05
C ALA A 69 13.98 -6.73 -6.00
N ILE A 70 13.16 -5.73 -6.31
CA ILE A 70 12.04 -5.28 -5.49
C ILE A 70 10.68 -5.74 -6.02
N SER A 71 10.58 -6.03 -7.32
CA SER A 71 9.38 -6.59 -7.94
C SER A 71 9.73 -7.36 -9.22
N PHE A 72 8.88 -8.30 -9.63
CA PHE A 72 9.02 -9.05 -10.89
C PHE A 72 7.81 -8.79 -11.79
N SER A 73 8.07 -8.46 -13.06
CA SER A 73 7.05 -8.31 -14.11
C SER A 73 7.02 -9.48 -15.09
N GLU A 74 8.09 -10.27 -15.16
CA GLU A 74 8.17 -11.52 -15.93
C GLU A 74 8.95 -12.57 -15.13
N ARG A 75 8.39 -13.78 -15.02
CA ARG A 75 9.06 -14.95 -14.44
C ARG A 75 8.73 -16.17 -15.26
N THR A 76 9.68 -16.64 -16.04
CA THR A 76 9.58 -17.90 -16.77
C THR A 76 10.83 -18.75 -16.49
N ALA A 77 10.88 -19.95 -17.05
CA ALA A 77 12.06 -20.79 -16.94
C ALA A 77 13.28 -20.20 -17.69
N THR A 78 13.08 -19.37 -18.72
CA THR A 78 14.17 -18.87 -19.58
C THR A 78 14.27 -17.35 -19.65
N ALA A 79 13.39 -16.62 -18.95
CA ALA A 79 13.41 -15.16 -18.90
C ALA A 79 12.94 -14.64 -17.54
N LEU A 80 13.60 -13.57 -17.07
CA LEU A 80 13.26 -12.80 -15.89
C LEU A 80 13.26 -11.32 -16.25
N THR A 81 12.19 -10.62 -15.89
CA THR A 81 12.14 -9.14 -15.89
C THR A 81 11.76 -8.67 -14.49
N PHE A 82 12.59 -7.81 -13.91
CA PHE A 82 12.42 -7.33 -12.55
C PHE A 82 12.90 -5.88 -12.39
N THR A 83 12.37 -5.22 -11.37
CA THR A 83 12.74 -3.86 -11.00
C THR A 83 13.75 -3.89 -9.86
N VAL A 84 14.74 -3.00 -9.92
CA VAL A 84 15.76 -2.76 -8.89
C VAL A 84 15.67 -1.29 -8.43
N PRO A 85 16.06 -0.95 -7.18
CA PRO A 85 16.12 0.44 -6.73
C PRO A 85 17.07 1.26 -7.60
N ASP A 86 16.78 2.56 -7.71
CA ASP A 86 17.58 3.55 -8.44
C ASP A 86 19.09 3.39 -8.17
N ARG A 87 19.81 2.89 -9.18
CA ARG A 87 21.26 2.68 -9.17
C ARG A 87 22.02 3.81 -9.82
N ASN A 88 21.38 4.54 -10.74
CA ASN A 88 22.01 5.59 -11.54
C ASN A 88 21.83 6.99 -10.92
N GLY A 89 20.98 7.13 -9.90
CA GLY A 89 20.71 8.36 -9.16
C GLY A 89 19.77 9.33 -9.87
N ASP A 90 18.98 8.87 -10.85
CA ASP A 90 18.06 9.72 -11.63
C ASP A 90 16.67 9.87 -10.99
N GLY A 91 16.43 9.23 -9.85
CA GLY A 91 15.17 9.24 -9.12
C GLY A 91 14.16 8.21 -9.62
N THR A 92 14.51 7.35 -10.57
CA THR A 92 13.66 6.29 -11.11
C THR A 92 14.26 4.90 -10.89
N SER A 93 13.43 3.97 -10.42
CA SER A 93 13.84 2.56 -10.30
C SER A 93 14.05 1.92 -11.66
N GLU A 94 15.03 1.04 -11.79
CA GLU A 94 15.40 0.48 -13.08
C GLU A 94 14.84 -0.90 -13.34
N THR A 95 14.61 -1.19 -14.61
CA THR A 95 14.14 -2.49 -15.09
C THR A 95 15.29 -3.26 -15.72
N ILE A 96 15.55 -4.45 -15.20
CA ILE A 96 16.54 -5.38 -15.73
C ILE A 96 15.82 -6.59 -16.30
N ARG A 97 16.25 -7.03 -17.48
CA ARG A 97 15.77 -8.24 -18.11
C ARG A 97 16.93 -9.15 -18.52
N TYR A 98 16.86 -10.39 -18.07
CA TYR A 98 17.70 -11.50 -18.57
C TYR A 98 16.82 -12.46 -19.36
N ALA A 99 17.21 -12.81 -20.58
CA ALA A 99 16.41 -13.70 -21.43
C ALA A 99 17.26 -14.62 -22.31
N TRP A 100 16.86 -15.89 -22.38
CA TRP A 100 17.37 -16.92 -23.28
C TRP A 100 16.22 -17.52 -24.08
N SER A 101 16.45 -17.84 -25.35
CA SER A 101 15.42 -18.34 -26.27
C SER A 101 14.88 -19.74 -25.92
N GLY A 102 15.61 -20.49 -25.09
CA GLY A 102 15.33 -21.90 -24.81
C GLY A 102 15.98 -22.89 -25.77
N SER A 103 16.67 -22.40 -26.83
CA SER A 103 17.33 -23.25 -27.82
C SER A 103 18.84 -23.36 -27.52
N PRO A 104 19.40 -24.58 -27.40
CA PRO A 104 20.84 -24.77 -27.18
C PRO A 104 21.68 -24.08 -28.27
N GLY A 105 22.68 -23.32 -27.83
CA GLY A 105 23.56 -22.53 -28.71
C GLY A 105 23.18 -21.05 -28.83
N ASP A 106 21.94 -20.69 -28.48
CA ASP A 106 21.51 -19.28 -28.49
C ASP A 106 22.11 -18.50 -27.31
N PRO A 107 22.29 -17.17 -27.43
CA PRO A 107 22.88 -16.37 -26.38
C PRO A 107 21.92 -16.08 -25.22
N LEU A 108 22.48 -15.92 -24.02
CA LEU A 108 21.78 -15.26 -22.91
C LEU A 108 21.95 -13.74 -23.08
N THR A 109 20.83 -13.04 -23.02
CA THR A 109 20.76 -11.60 -23.24
C THR A 109 20.45 -10.84 -21.96
N TYR A 110 20.96 -9.61 -21.87
CA TYR A 110 20.72 -8.63 -20.83
C TYR A 110 20.17 -7.35 -21.44
N GLN A 111 19.21 -6.73 -20.75
CA GLN A 111 18.64 -5.44 -21.14
C GLN A 111 18.38 -4.60 -19.89
N TYR A 112 18.79 -3.33 -19.93
CA TYR A 112 18.60 -2.36 -18.86
C TYR A 112 17.69 -1.22 -19.34
N ASN A 113 16.64 -0.90 -18.58
CA ASN A 113 15.64 0.14 -18.84
C ASN A 113 15.02 0.10 -20.25
N GLY A 114 14.81 -1.10 -20.80
CA GLY A 114 14.29 -1.27 -22.17
C GLY A 114 15.24 -0.80 -23.28
N GLY A 115 16.50 -0.54 -22.95
CA GLY A 115 17.54 -0.09 -23.88
C GLY A 115 18.05 -1.20 -24.83
N ALA A 116 19.26 -1.03 -25.34
CA ALA A 116 19.88 -2.00 -26.24
C ALA A 116 20.07 -3.36 -25.55
N ILE A 117 19.79 -4.44 -26.30
CA ILE A 117 20.00 -5.81 -25.85
C ILE A 117 21.47 -6.17 -26.02
N VAL A 118 22.09 -6.67 -24.96
CA VAL A 118 23.50 -7.09 -24.91
C VAL A 118 23.57 -8.59 -24.68
N ASN A 119 24.40 -9.30 -25.47
CA ASN A 119 24.67 -10.72 -25.22
C ASN A 119 25.70 -10.83 -24.10
N VAL A 120 25.30 -11.41 -22.96
CA VAL A 120 26.18 -11.57 -21.79
C VAL A 120 26.87 -12.94 -21.77
N ALA A 121 26.26 -13.95 -22.38
CA ALA A 121 26.89 -15.23 -22.68
C ALA A 121 26.46 -15.70 -24.07
N THR A 122 27.39 -16.29 -24.81
CA THR A 122 27.13 -16.92 -26.12
C THR A 122 27.18 -18.43 -26.00
N ASP A 123 26.56 -19.15 -26.93
CA ASP A 123 26.58 -20.62 -26.98
C ASP A 123 26.01 -21.27 -25.70
N VAL A 124 24.91 -20.72 -25.18
CA VAL A 124 24.29 -21.22 -23.94
C VAL A 124 23.57 -22.53 -24.23
N GLN A 125 24.00 -23.59 -23.57
CA GLN A 125 23.44 -24.94 -23.76
C GLN A 125 22.20 -25.18 -22.89
N SER A 126 22.15 -24.57 -21.71
CA SER A 126 21.01 -24.62 -20.81
C SER A 126 20.97 -23.41 -19.88
N PHE A 127 19.76 -22.92 -19.62
CA PHE A 127 19.50 -21.87 -18.64
C PHE A 127 18.13 -22.12 -18.02
N ASN A 128 18.04 -22.02 -16.68
CA ASN A 128 16.80 -22.23 -15.96
C ASN A 128 16.72 -21.31 -14.74
N THR A 129 15.66 -20.51 -14.67
CA THR A 129 15.38 -19.55 -13.58
C THR A 129 14.11 -19.89 -12.79
N THR A 130 13.69 -21.15 -12.80
CA THR A 130 12.51 -21.59 -12.05
C THR A 130 12.72 -21.34 -10.56
N ALA A 131 11.89 -20.46 -9.98
CA ALA A 131 11.97 -20.08 -8.58
C ALA A 131 10.95 -20.84 -7.74
N LEU A 132 11.30 -21.12 -6.48
CA LEU A 132 10.34 -21.54 -5.46
C LEU A 132 9.56 -20.31 -4.99
N THR A 133 8.23 -20.38 -5.00
CA THR A 133 7.36 -19.30 -4.54
C THR A 133 6.71 -19.65 -3.21
N ARG A 134 6.61 -18.67 -2.32
CA ARG A 134 5.79 -18.74 -1.11
C ARG A 134 4.90 -17.51 -1.07
N GLU A 135 3.61 -17.72 -0.89
CA GLU A 135 2.68 -16.62 -0.61
C GLU A 135 2.92 -16.08 0.79
N MET A 136 3.04 -14.77 0.90
CA MET A 136 3.15 -14.04 2.16
C MET A 136 2.09 -12.96 2.14
N MET A 137 1.49 -12.66 3.30
CA MET A 137 0.71 -11.43 3.44
C MET A 137 1.67 -10.26 3.23
N ALA A 138 1.42 -9.44 2.21
CA ALA A 138 2.18 -8.21 2.02
C ALA A 138 1.87 -7.24 3.16
N ASP A 139 2.89 -6.55 3.65
CA ASP A 139 2.65 -5.33 4.42
C ASP A 139 2.14 -4.27 3.44
N SER A 140 1.05 -3.60 3.79
CA SER A 140 0.45 -2.62 2.89
C SER A 140 1.45 -1.51 2.60
N VAL A 141 1.68 -1.20 1.32
CA VAL A 141 2.33 0.06 0.94
C VAL A 141 1.32 1.16 1.31
N VAL A 142 1.42 1.69 2.51
CA VAL A 142 0.62 2.83 2.94
C VAL A 142 1.03 3.99 2.04
N ALA A 143 0.14 4.42 1.14
CA ALA A 143 0.32 5.63 0.36
C ALA A 143 0.72 6.77 1.32
N SER A 144 1.63 7.67 0.91
CA SER A 144 2.01 8.77 1.78
C SER A 144 0.76 9.62 2.03
N VAL A 145 0.27 9.54 3.27
CA VAL A 145 -0.94 10.23 3.65
C VAL A 145 -0.64 11.73 3.61
N GLY A 146 -1.50 12.49 2.93
CA GLY A 146 -1.60 13.95 2.99
C GLY A 146 -1.98 14.42 4.39
N GLY A 147 -2.40 15.68 4.53
CA GLY A 147 -2.70 16.26 5.84
C GLY A 147 -3.61 15.38 6.72
N GLU A 148 -3.45 15.48 8.05
CA GLU A 148 -4.36 14.83 9.00
C GLU A 148 -5.78 15.36 8.79
N VAL A 149 -6.80 14.50 8.91
CA VAL A 149 -8.20 14.98 8.89
C VAL A 149 -8.41 15.88 10.11
N VAL A 150 -8.87 17.10 9.89
CA VAL A 150 -9.12 18.08 10.95
C VAL A 150 -10.61 18.30 11.11
N PHE A 151 -11.11 18.22 12.34
CA PHE A 151 -12.43 18.72 12.70
C PHE A 151 -12.32 20.23 12.89
N GLU A 152 -13.13 20.98 12.14
CA GLU A 152 -13.02 22.43 12.08
C GLU A 152 -14.07 23.12 12.95
N GLU A 153 -15.35 22.85 12.68
CA GLU A 153 -16.47 23.53 13.31
C GLU A 153 -17.76 22.73 13.09
N PHE A 154 -18.80 23.01 13.87
CA PHE A 154 -20.14 22.49 13.63
C PHE A 154 -21.22 23.56 13.76
N SER A 155 -22.38 23.28 13.17
CA SER A 155 -23.62 24.01 13.41
C SER A 155 -24.68 23.02 13.89
N SER A 156 -25.56 23.43 14.80
CA SER A 156 -26.67 22.60 15.25
C SER A 156 -28.00 23.36 15.21
N ALA A 157 -29.09 22.61 15.20
CA ALA A 157 -30.44 23.13 15.34
C ALA A 157 -31.26 22.20 16.22
N LYS A 158 -32.25 22.79 16.88
CA LYS A 158 -33.20 22.10 17.74
C LYS A 158 -34.61 22.37 17.26
N LEU A 159 -35.38 21.30 17.12
CA LEU A 159 -36.82 21.37 16.93
C LEU A 159 -37.49 20.86 18.20
N ALA A 160 -37.76 21.79 19.13
CA ALA A 160 -38.27 21.50 20.48
C ALA A 160 -39.76 21.10 20.53
N SER A 161 -40.45 21.13 19.39
CA SER A 161 -41.87 20.81 19.24
C SER A 161 -42.09 20.07 17.93
N ASN A 162 -43.06 19.16 17.87
CA ASN A 162 -43.26 18.29 16.71
C ASN A 162 -43.37 19.09 15.40
N GLY A 163 -42.54 18.72 14.43
CA GLY A 163 -42.59 19.19 13.06
C GLY A 163 -42.13 18.11 12.10
N THR A 164 -42.11 18.43 10.82
CA THR A 164 -41.74 17.50 9.74
C THR A 164 -40.42 17.86 9.07
N SER A 165 -39.69 18.84 9.61
CA SER A 165 -38.38 19.21 9.10
C SER A 165 -37.56 20.02 10.11
N ILE A 166 -36.25 19.97 9.95
CA ILE A 166 -35.29 20.82 10.67
C ILE A 166 -34.38 21.52 9.66
N VAL A 167 -34.11 22.81 9.90
CA VAL A 167 -33.16 23.60 9.11
C VAL A 167 -31.91 23.81 9.95
N ILE A 168 -30.78 23.30 9.47
CA ILE A 168 -29.48 23.41 10.14
C ILE A 168 -28.62 24.36 9.31
N ALA A 169 -28.02 25.36 9.96
CA ALA A 169 -27.11 26.27 9.30
C ALA A 169 -25.90 25.50 8.75
N LYS A 170 -25.38 25.92 7.60
CA LYS A 170 -24.06 25.46 7.13
C LYS A 170 -23.02 25.84 8.20
N PRO A 171 -22.05 24.97 8.52
CA PRO A 171 -20.97 25.34 9.44
C PRO A 171 -20.24 26.62 9.00
N PRO A 172 -19.87 27.51 9.93
CA PRO A 172 -19.03 28.66 9.62
C PRO A 172 -17.71 28.23 8.97
N GLY A 173 -17.21 29.06 8.05
CA GLY A 173 -15.94 28.80 7.37
C GLY A 173 -15.99 27.74 6.26
N THR A 174 -17.14 27.12 5.98
CA THR A 174 -17.26 26.17 4.86
C THR A 174 -16.82 26.79 3.55
N SER A 175 -15.77 26.20 3.00
CA SER A 175 -15.20 26.49 1.69
C SER A 175 -15.47 25.33 0.73
N GLU A 176 -15.28 25.58 -0.56
CA GLU A 176 -15.33 24.52 -1.57
C GLU A 176 -14.28 23.45 -1.26
N GLY A 177 -14.66 22.17 -1.37
CA GLY A 177 -13.81 21.03 -1.08
C GLY A 177 -13.95 20.47 0.34
N ASP A 178 -14.48 21.24 1.30
CA ASP A 178 -14.66 20.77 2.68
C ASP A 178 -15.67 19.61 2.76
N LEU A 179 -15.38 18.60 3.58
CA LEU A 179 -16.30 17.53 3.91
C LEU A 179 -17.30 18.01 4.95
N LEU A 180 -18.58 17.89 4.63
CA LEU A 180 -19.67 18.10 5.57
C LEU A 180 -20.28 16.74 5.92
N ILE A 181 -20.47 16.47 7.21
CA ILE A 181 -21.22 15.32 7.70
C ILE A 181 -22.41 15.84 8.51
N ALA A 182 -23.61 15.42 8.17
CA ALA A 182 -24.84 15.79 8.83
C ALA A 182 -25.43 14.61 9.58
N ALA A 183 -26.01 14.89 10.73
CA ALA A 183 -26.71 13.91 11.55
C ALA A 183 -28.04 14.50 12.05
N VAL A 184 -29.10 13.71 12.02
CA VAL A 184 -30.45 14.10 12.47
C VAL A 184 -31.05 12.97 13.30
N SER A 185 -31.46 13.29 14.52
CA SER A 185 -32.16 12.43 15.46
C SER A 185 -33.61 12.90 15.61
N THR A 186 -34.58 11.99 15.56
CA THR A 186 -36.01 12.25 15.86
C THR A 186 -36.49 11.34 16.99
N ASP A 187 -37.43 11.80 17.82
CA ASP A 187 -38.03 11.09 18.98
C ASP A 187 -39.15 10.11 18.59
N GLY A 188 -39.19 9.73 17.31
CA GLY A 188 -40.21 8.86 16.74
C GLY A 188 -39.72 8.11 15.51
N ASN A 189 -40.59 7.26 14.96
CA ASN A 189 -40.27 6.45 13.78
C ASN A 189 -40.48 7.24 12.47
N ALA A 190 -39.38 7.78 11.98
CA ALA A 190 -39.25 8.44 10.68
C ALA A 190 -38.35 7.65 9.71
N THR A 191 -37.96 6.41 10.02
CA THR A 191 -36.91 5.65 9.30
C THR A 191 -37.10 5.59 7.78
N THR A 192 -38.34 5.46 7.31
CA THR A 192 -38.64 5.32 5.88
C THR A 192 -38.87 6.64 5.16
N SER A 193 -38.98 7.76 5.89
CA SER A 193 -39.35 9.07 5.35
C SER A 193 -38.28 10.13 5.58
N LEU A 194 -37.37 9.90 6.53
CA LEU A 194 -36.27 10.81 6.84
C LEU A 194 -35.36 10.95 5.62
N ALA A 195 -35.25 12.19 5.14
CA ALA A 195 -34.56 12.51 3.91
C ALA A 195 -33.64 13.72 4.11
N GLY A 196 -32.42 13.60 3.60
CA GLY A 196 -31.48 14.71 3.47
C GLY A 196 -31.76 15.57 2.23
N PRO A 197 -31.23 16.80 2.18
CA PRO A 197 -31.34 17.66 1.01
C PRO A 197 -30.65 17.05 -0.22
N ALA A 198 -31.03 17.51 -1.41
CA ALA A 198 -30.36 17.12 -2.64
C ALA A 198 -28.85 17.39 -2.60
N GLY A 199 -28.05 16.48 -3.16
CA GLY A 199 -26.58 16.57 -3.19
C GLY A 199 -25.88 16.03 -1.93
N TRP A 200 -26.63 15.50 -0.96
CA TRP A 200 -26.07 14.72 0.15
C TRP A 200 -26.12 13.22 -0.16
N SER A 201 -25.03 12.52 0.14
CA SER A 201 -24.93 11.07 0.07
C SER A 201 -25.32 10.46 1.41
N LEU A 202 -26.25 9.50 1.40
CA LEU A 202 -26.67 8.79 2.59
C LEU A 202 -25.59 7.82 3.09
N ILE A 203 -25.29 7.85 4.39
CA ILE A 203 -24.50 6.81 5.08
C ILE A 203 -25.44 5.75 5.64
N THR A 204 -26.37 6.17 6.50
CA THR A 204 -27.33 5.26 7.14
C THR A 204 -28.55 6.00 7.67
N ILE A 205 -29.67 5.30 7.76
CA ILE A 205 -30.82 5.69 8.57
C ILE A 205 -31.18 4.47 9.41
N GLY A 206 -31.11 4.62 10.73
CA GLY A 206 -31.54 3.61 11.70
C GLY A 206 -32.78 4.04 12.47
N PRO A 207 -33.36 3.13 13.27
CA PRO A 207 -32.69 1.93 13.78
C PRO A 207 -32.55 0.79 12.77
N THR A 208 -31.45 0.04 12.84
CA THR A 208 -31.21 -1.15 12.00
C THR A 208 -31.72 -2.45 12.64
N SER A 209 -32.10 -2.40 13.92
CA SER A 209 -32.72 -3.48 14.68
C SER A 209 -33.31 -2.93 15.99
N GLY A 210 -34.37 -3.56 16.53
CA GLY A 210 -34.94 -3.17 17.83
C GLY A 210 -36.13 -2.20 17.74
N SER A 211 -36.42 -1.53 18.85
CA SER A 211 -37.61 -0.67 19.04
C SER A 211 -37.52 0.61 18.21
N ILE A 212 -38.60 0.95 17.50
CA ILE A 212 -38.71 2.04 16.51
C ILE A 212 -38.96 3.43 17.12
N ARG A 213 -38.59 3.65 18.38
CA ARG A 213 -39.01 4.86 19.09
C ARG A 213 -38.20 6.09 18.72
N GLN A 214 -37.01 5.89 18.17
CA GLN A 214 -36.12 6.95 17.69
C GLN A 214 -35.77 6.71 16.22
N THR A 215 -35.40 7.74 15.46
CA THR A 215 -34.77 7.59 14.13
C THR A 215 -33.51 8.42 14.05
N PHE A 216 -32.41 7.82 13.60
CA PHE A 216 -31.13 8.53 13.39
C PHE A 216 -30.66 8.39 11.95
N GLY A 217 -30.52 9.51 11.24
CA GLY A 217 -29.97 9.57 9.89
C GLY A 217 -28.62 10.27 9.86
N VAL A 218 -27.69 9.76 9.05
CA VAL A 218 -26.38 10.37 8.80
C VAL A 218 -26.10 10.45 7.30
N TRP A 219 -25.62 11.61 6.85
CA TRP A 219 -25.26 11.90 5.46
C TRP A 219 -23.91 12.59 5.39
N TRP A 220 -23.30 12.56 4.21
CA TRP A 220 -22.11 13.36 3.92
C TRP A 220 -22.21 14.06 2.57
N LYS A 221 -21.41 15.10 2.38
CA LYS A 221 -21.17 15.73 1.07
C LYS A 221 -19.82 16.45 1.04
N ILE A 222 -19.29 16.63 -0.16
CA ILE A 222 -18.24 17.64 -0.40
C ILE A 222 -18.92 18.98 -0.69
N ALA A 223 -18.48 20.03 -0.01
CA ALA A 223 -18.95 21.39 -0.26
C ALA A 223 -18.54 21.84 -1.66
N SER A 224 -19.50 22.34 -2.43
CA SER A 224 -19.27 22.98 -3.71
C SER A 224 -18.91 24.46 -3.56
N SER A 225 -18.54 25.11 -4.66
CA SER A 225 -18.36 26.57 -4.72
C SER A 225 -19.62 27.39 -4.35
N SER A 226 -20.81 26.75 -4.30
CA SER A 226 -22.12 27.42 -4.21
C SER A 226 -23.02 26.81 -3.13
N GLU A 227 -22.48 26.61 -1.92
CA GLU A 227 -23.27 26.06 -0.82
C GLU A 227 -24.28 27.06 -0.22
N PRO A 228 -25.55 26.66 0.00
CA PRO A 228 -26.55 27.51 0.65
C PRO A 228 -26.16 27.87 2.09
N SER A 229 -26.83 28.85 2.67
CA SER A 229 -26.61 29.24 4.08
C SER A 229 -27.06 28.17 5.09
N SER A 230 -27.94 27.26 4.67
CA SER A 230 -28.53 26.23 5.51
C SER A 230 -29.05 25.05 4.68
N TYR A 231 -29.24 23.91 5.34
CA TYR A 231 -29.78 22.69 4.77
C TYR A 231 -31.03 22.25 5.53
N GLN A 232 -32.04 21.77 4.80
CA GLN A 232 -33.28 21.27 5.37
C GLN A 232 -33.35 19.74 5.26
N PHE A 233 -33.57 19.08 6.39
CA PHE A 233 -33.86 17.66 6.48
C PHE A 233 -35.34 17.51 6.80
N SER A 234 -36.02 16.55 6.16
CA SER A 234 -37.47 16.39 6.26
C SER A 234 -37.85 14.95 6.56
N TRP A 235 -38.99 14.76 7.21
CA TRP A 235 -39.53 13.45 7.57
C TRP A 235 -41.05 13.50 7.77
N ALA A 236 -41.62 12.31 7.97
CA ALA A 236 -43.00 12.09 8.39
C ALA A 236 -43.09 10.81 9.25
N PRO A 237 -43.94 10.75 10.29
CA PRO A 237 -44.86 11.77 10.78
C PRO A 237 -44.15 12.91 11.53
N SER A 238 -44.90 13.78 12.22
CA SER A 238 -44.36 14.98 12.89
C SER A 238 -43.69 14.62 14.22
N GLU A 239 -42.41 14.96 14.39
CA GLU A 239 -41.55 14.57 15.52
C GLU A 239 -40.73 15.77 16.03
N GLN A 240 -40.26 15.72 17.27
CA GLN A 240 -39.16 16.56 17.74
C GLN A 240 -37.85 16.09 17.11
N ALA A 241 -36.89 17.00 16.98
CA ALA A 241 -35.61 16.65 16.37
C ALA A 241 -34.43 17.43 16.93
N PHE A 242 -33.27 16.78 16.95
CA PHE A 242 -31.98 17.41 17.13
C PHE A 242 -31.11 17.07 15.93
N GLY A 243 -30.48 18.08 15.34
CA GLY A 243 -29.65 17.89 14.16
C GLY A 243 -28.41 18.77 14.18
N TRP A 244 -27.33 18.27 13.59
CA TRP A 244 -26.08 19.00 13.48
C TRP A 244 -25.34 18.66 12.19
N ILE A 245 -24.51 19.60 11.75
CA ILE A 245 -23.62 19.46 10.60
C ILE A 245 -22.21 19.80 11.07
N MET A 246 -21.25 18.91 10.81
CA MET A 246 -19.83 19.08 11.13
C MET A 246 -19.04 19.31 9.86
N ARG A 247 -18.00 20.13 9.96
CA ARG A 247 -17.06 20.45 8.88
C ARG A 247 -15.70 19.83 9.15
N PHE A 248 -15.14 19.19 8.14
CA PHE A 248 -13.81 18.59 8.17
C PHE A 248 -12.97 19.02 6.96
N THR A 249 -11.66 19.11 7.17
CA THR A 249 -10.63 19.38 6.15
C THR A 249 -9.55 18.29 6.21
N GLY A 250 -8.63 18.26 5.24
CA GLY A 250 -7.54 17.26 5.20
C GLY A 250 -8.00 15.82 4.92
N HIS A 251 -9.22 15.65 4.40
CA HIS A 251 -9.75 14.34 4.02
C HIS A 251 -9.51 14.04 2.54
N ASP A 252 -9.68 12.78 2.16
CA ASP A 252 -9.74 12.35 0.76
C ASP A 252 -10.90 13.06 0.05
N LEU A 253 -10.61 13.79 -1.04
CA LEU A 253 -11.60 14.56 -1.81
C LEU A 253 -12.50 13.68 -2.70
N ILE A 254 -12.08 12.44 -2.98
CA ILE A 254 -12.79 11.50 -3.85
C ILE A 254 -13.54 10.45 -3.02
N THR A 255 -12.85 9.88 -2.03
CA THR A 255 -13.39 8.81 -1.17
C THR A 255 -13.24 9.12 0.33
N PRO A 256 -13.88 10.20 0.84
CA PRO A 256 -13.73 10.62 2.23
C PRO A 256 -14.22 9.58 3.24
N ILE A 257 -15.22 8.77 2.90
CA ILE A 257 -15.77 7.74 3.79
C ILE A 257 -15.08 6.41 3.49
N ASN A 258 -14.08 6.05 4.28
CA ASN A 258 -13.31 4.82 4.10
C ASN A 258 -14.09 3.57 4.52
N ALA A 259 -14.75 3.67 5.68
CA ALA A 259 -15.59 2.63 6.24
C ALA A 259 -16.61 3.24 7.20
N PHE A 260 -17.74 2.56 7.40
CA PHE A 260 -18.67 2.89 8.45
C PHE A 260 -19.36 1.64 9.00
N ALA A 261 -19.82 1.72 10.24
CA ALA A 261 -20.65 0.70 10.88
C ALA A 261 -21.74 1.38 11.70
N THR A 262 -22.88 0.72 11.84
CA THR A 262 -24.04 1.22 12.57
C THR A 262 -24.53 0.16 13.55
N GLU A 263 -25.02 0.61 14.69
CA GLU A 263 -25.61 -0.25 15.71
C GLU A 263 -26.85 0.44 16.27
N SER A 264 -27.87 -0.34 16.63
CA SER A 264 -29.07 0.15 17.29
C SER A 264 -29.43 -0.76 18.45
N GLY A 265 -29.96 -0.17 19.51
CA GLY A 265 -30.30 -0.94 20.70
C GLY A 265 -30.94 -0.11 21.79
N TYR A 266 -30.87 -0.66 23.00
CA TYR A 266 -31.37 -0.04 24.22
C TYR A 266 -30.24 -0.01 25.24
N ALA A 267 -29.93 1.18 25.76
CA ALA A 267 -28.87 1.42 26.73
C ALA A 267 -29.47 1.83 28.06
N ILE A 268 -28.82 1.49 29.18
CA ILE A 268 -29.21 1.97 30.51
C ILE A 268 -28.38 3.20 30.92
N LEU A 269 -27.07 3.14 30.71
CA LEU A 269 -26.14 4.24 30.99
C LEU A 269 -25.06 4.38 29.93
N THR A 270 -24.86 3.37 29.09
CA THR A 270 -23.82 3.34 28.07
C THR A 270 -24.40 2.81 26.78
N ALA A 271 -24.43 3.63 25.74
CA ALA A 271 -24.84 3.21 24.40
C ALA A 271 -23.60 2.81 23.59
N SER A 272 -23.60 1.60 23.05
CA SER A 272 -22.48 1.09 22.26
C SER A 272 -22.32 1.87 20.96
N SER A 273 -21.07 2.03 20.54
CA SER A 273 -20.67 2.55 19.25
C SER A 273 -19.77 1.50 18.58
N PRO A 274 -20.17 0.96 17.42
CA PRO A 274 -19.53 -0.20 16.82
C PRO A 274 -18.10 0.11 16.37
N ALA A 275 -17.32 -0.92 16.11
CA ALA A 275 -16.01 -0.78 15.49
C ALA A 275 -16.10 -0.70 13.97
N VAL A 276 -15.10 -0.09 13.34
CA VAL A 276 -14.89 -0.13 11.88
C VAL A 276 -13.48 -0.57 11.57
N ILE A 277 -13.29 -1.27 10.46
CA ILE A 277 -11.96 -1.60 9.94
C ILE A 277 -11.62 -0.55 8.90
N SER A 278 -10.66 0.33 9.21
CA SER A 278 -10.14 1.27 8.22
C SER A 278 -9.05 0.61 7.39
N SER A 279 -9.08 0.77 6.07
CA SER A 279 -8.02 0.30 5.17
C SER A 279 -6.84 1.29 5.05
N VAL A 280 -6.93 2.46 5.69
CA VAL A 280 -5.93 3.53 5.64
C VAL A 280 -5.48 3.93 7.05
N GLY A 281 -4.22 4.33 7.19
CA GLY A 281 -3.72 4.94 8.42
C GLY A 281 -4.13 6.41 8.51
N ASN A 282 -4.00 6.99 9.69
CA ASN A 282 -4.38 8.38 10.02
C ASN A 282 -5.86 8.70 9.72
N ALA A 283 -6.74 7.70 9.71
CA ALA A 283 -8.16 7.92 9.59
C ALA A 283 -8.70 8.63 10.84
N MET A 284 -9.58 9.62 10.65
CA MET A 284 -10.38 10.11 11.77
C MET A 284 -11.52 9.14 12.03
N ILE A 285 -11.61 8.64 13.24
CA ILE A 285 -12.71 7.82 13.72
C ILE A 285 -13.74 8.74 14.34
N LEU A 286 -14.74 9.12 13.54
CA LEU A 286 -15.89 9.90 13.97
C LEU A 286 -16.98 8.97 14.48
N ARG A 287 -17.42 9.19 15.72
CA ARG A 287 -18.53 8.46 16.34
C ARG A 287 -19.69 9.41 16.57
N LEU A 288 -20.87 9.00 16.15
CA LEU A 288 -22.12 9.73 16.31
C LEU A 288 -23.19 8.82 16.90
N ALA A 289 -24.16 9.40 17.60
CA ALA A 289 -25.36 8.68 18.00
C ALA A 289 -26.56 9.62 18.17
N GLY A 290 -27.74 9.08 17.96
CA GLY A 290 -29.03 9.67 18.33
C GLY A 290 -29.77 8.83 19.36
N PHE A 291 -30.55 9.48 20.23
CA PHE A 291 -31.29 8.88 21.34
C PHE A 291 -32.73 9.42 21.45
N ASP A 292 -33.63 8.62 22.01
CA ASP A 292 -35.10 8.84 22.04
C ASP A 292 -35.54 9.98 23.00
N ASN A 293 -34.75 10.26 24.03
CA ASN A 293 -35.07 11.26 25.05
C ASN A 293 -33.82 12.08 25.45
N ARG A 294 -33.97 13.01 26.40
CA ARG A 294 -32.97 14.00 26.82
C ARG A 294 -31.95 13.50 27.85
N LEU A 295 -31.85 12.20 28.14
CA LEU A 295 -31.00 11.70 29.23
C LEU A 295 -29.53 11.61 28.81
N VAL A 296 -28.99 12.77 28.42
CA VAL A 296 -27.64 13.00 27.93
C VAL A 296 -26.98 14.14 28.72
N SER A 297 -25.65 14.21 28.67
CA SER A 297 -24.90 15.34 29.24
C SER A 297 -24.57 16.35 28.14
N THR A 298 -25.05 17.58 28.25
CA THR A 298 -24.78 18.62 27.24
C THR A 298 -23.28 18.81 27.03
N ASP A 299 -22.88 18.91 25.76
CA ASP A 299 -21.51 19.03 25.23
C ASP A 299 -20.54 17.88 25.57
N LEU A 300 -20.99 16.89 26.34
CA LEU A 300 -20.16 15.81 26.85
C LEU A 300 -20.71 14.45 26.43
N PRO A 301 -20.33 13.93 25.24
CA PRO A 301 -20.76 12.62 24.75
C PRO A 301 -20.26 11.44 25.60
N GLY A 302 -19.29 11.67 26.49
CA GLY A 302 -18.74 10.62 27.36
C GLY A 302 -17.95 9.54 26.63
N LEU A 303 -17.57 9.77 25.38
CA LEU A 303 -16.70 8.91 24.58
C LEU A 303 -15.27 8.95 25.14
N LEU A 304 -14.91 7.97 25.96
CA LEU A 304 -13.58 7.89 26.54
C LEU A 304 -12.51 7.83 25.44
N GLY A 305 -11.46 8.65 25.58
CA GLY A 305 -10.35 8.72 24.62
C GLY A 305 -10.65 9.49 23.33
N HIS A 306 -11.86 10.06 23.18
CA HIS A 306 -12.23 10.89 22.03
C HIS A 306 -12.26 12.37 22.43
N THR A 307 -11.96 13.23 21.46
CA THR A 307 -12.26 14.65 21.54
C THR A 307 -13.76 14.84 21.32
N PRO A 308 -14.49 15.50 22.25
CA PRO A 308 -15.91 15.76 22.09
C PRO A 308 -16.16 16.81 20.99
N ILE A 309 -17.20 16.61 20.18
CA ILE A 309 -17.71 17.63 19.24
C ILE A 309 -18.94 18.30 19.84
N ASN A 310 -19.97 17.50 20.13
CA ASN A 310 -21.22 17.98 20.71
C ASN A 310 -21.95 16.87 21.45
N MET A 311 -22.89 17.27 22.30
CA MET A 311 -23.99 16.44 22.73
C MET A 311 -25.13 17.34 23.20
N ASP A 312 -26.35 17.13 22.73
CA ASP A 312 -27.48 17.95 23.15
C ASP A 312 -28.83 17.26 22.90
N SER A 313 -29.90 17.88 23.41
CA SER A 313 -31.29 17.47 23.26
C SER A 313 -32.13 18.58 22.62
N SER A 314 -33.17 18.17 21.88
CA SER A 314 -34.10 19.07 21.21
C SER A 314 -34.89 19.94 22.19
N SER A 315 -35.19 19.41 23.37
CA SER A 315 -35.94 20.06 24.44
C SER A 315 -35.63 19.45 25.81
N THR A 316 -36.18 20.04 26.87
CA THR A 316 -36.13 19.46 28.23
C THR A 316 -37.31 18.54 28.53
N SER A 317 -38.13 18.19 27.53
CA SER A 317 -39.29 17.31 27.70
C SER A 317 -38.90 15.83 27.65
N SER A 318 -39.82 14.95 28.00
CA SER A 318 -39.64 13.49 27.86
C SER A 318 -39.83 12.97 26.43
N SER A 319 -40.11 13.86 25.48
CA SER A 319 -40.29 13.59 24.05
C SER A 319 -39.12 14.17 23.24
N ALA A 320 -37.97 14.37 23.88
CA ALA A 320 -36.88 15.12 23.28
C ALA A 320 -35.94 14.19 22.51
N ALA A 321 -35.82 14.33 21.19
CA ALA A 321 -34.72 13.70 20.49
C ALA A 321 -33.37 14.28 20.97
N SER A 322 -32.38 13.42 21.21
CA SER A 322 -31.02 13.86 21.52
C SER A 322 -29.99 13.18 20.66
N GLY A 323 -28.75 13.65 20.75
CA GLY A 323 -27.63 13.09 20.00
C GLY A 323 -26.32 13.77 20.31
N GLY A 324 -25.23 13.20 19.83
CA GLY A 324 -23.90 13.76 20.00
C GLY A 324 -22.86 13.06 19.16
N ALA A 325 -21.66 13.64 19.14
CA ALA A 325 -20.53 13.15 18.38
C ALA A 325 -19.19 13.45 19.08
N GLY A 326 -18.20 12.63 18.76
CA GLY A 326 -16.81 12.82 19.13
C GLY A 326 -15.89 12.05 18.19
N TYR A 327 -14.61 12.40 18.17
CA TYR A 327 -13.65 11.79 17.26
C TYR A 327 -12.31 11.47 17.92
N LEU A 328 -11.56 10.56 17.32
CA LEU A 328 -10.14 10.38 17.58
C LEU A 328 -9.41 10.12 16.26
N ILE A 329 -8.09 10.18 16.28
CA ILE A 329 -7.26 9.87 15.11
C ILE A 329 -6.65 8.49 15.30
N GLN A 330 -6.90 7.60 14.34
CA GLN A 330 -6.34 6.26 14.31
C GLN A 330 -5.10 6.27 13.41
N THR A 331 -3.91 6.23 14.01
CA THR A 331 -2.64 6.43 13.29
C THR A 331 -2.28 5.30 12.33
N ALA A 332 -2.82 4.10 12.53
CA ALA A 332 -2.58 2.93 11.67
C ALA A 332 -3.89 2.36 11.11
N ALA A 333 -3.83 1.80 9.91
CA ALA A 333 -4.96 1.06 9.35
C ALA A 333 -5.32 -0.13 10.27
N GLY A 334 -6.59 -0.51 10.25
CA GLY A 334 -7.12 -1.65 11.01
C GLY A 334 -8.36 -1.31 11.83
N ASP A 335 -8.63 -2.17 12.80
CA ASP A 335 -9.80 -2.08 13.66
C ASP A 335 -9.72 -0.86 14.61
N SER A 336 -10.71 0.03 14.53
CA SER A 336 -10.84 1.21 15.39
C SER A 336 -11.16 0.87 16.85
N GLY A 337 -11.51 -0.38 17.13
CA GLY A 337 -12.17 -0.80 18.35
C GLY A 337 -13.59 -0.26 18.45
N SER A 338 -14.35 -0.75 19.42
CA SER A 338 -15.65 -0.17 19.79
C SER A 338 -15.47 0.92 20.86
N SER A 339 -16.50 1.74 21.06
CA SER A 339 -16.57 2.71 22.16
C SER A 339 -18.01 2.80 22.69
N SER A 340 -18.27 3.71 23.61
CA SER A 340 -19.61 3.92 24.16
C SER A 340 -19.85 5.37 24.54
N PHE A 341 -21.05 5.86 24.25
CA PHE A 341 -21.55 7.14 24.76
C PHE A 341 -22.05 6.97 26.19
N ASN A 342 -21.71 7.90 27.09
CA ASN A 342 -22.27 7.90 28.44
C ASN A 342 -23.57 8.68 28.46
N LEU A 343 -24.60 8.06 29.03
CA LEU A 343 -25.93 8.61 29.20
C LEU A 343 -26.21 8.85 30.68
N THR A 344 -27.20 9.70 30.97
CA THR A 344 -27.67 9.95 32.34
C THR A 344 -28.88 9.09 32.72
N GLY A 345 -29.31 8.21 31.82
CA GLY A 345 -30.42 7.28 32.02
C GLY A 345 -30.68 6.44 30.78
N ALA A 346 -31.74 5.63 30.86
CA ALA A 346 -32.00 4.59 29.87
C ALA A 346 -32.65 5.15 28.60
N GLU A 347 -32.13 4.76 27.45
CA GLU A 347 -32.49 5.29 26.13
C GLU A 347 -32.36 4.23 25.04
N GLU A 348 -33.32 4.21 24.12
CA GLU A 348 -33.10 3.67 22.78
C GLU A 348 -32.07 4.51 22.04
N PHE A 349 -31.22 3.87 21.25
CA PHE A 349 -30.18 4.56 20.49
C PHE A 349 -29.96 3.96 19.11
N THR A 350 -29.46 4.79 18.22
CA THR A 350 -28.73 4.37 17.02
C THR A 350 -27.40 5.10 16.99
N SER A 351 -26.30 4.36 16.86
CA SER A 351 -24.95 4.89 16.77
C SER A 351 -24.29 4.53 15.45
N VAL A 352 -23.39 5.39 15.01
CA VAL A 352 -22.63 5.25 13.76
C VAL A 352 -21.18 5.56 14.04
N THR A 353 -20.29 4.68 13.58
CA THR A 353 -18.86 4.94 13.54
C THR A 353 -18.45 5.09 12.08
N ILE A 354 -17.68 6.14 11.78
CA ILE A 354 -17.20 6.47 10.44
C ILE A 354 -15.68 6.60 10.51
N ALA A 355 -14.96 5.89 9.66
CA ALA A 355 -13.55 6.16 9.37
C ALA A 355 -13.48 7.15 8.20
N ILE A 356 -13.07 8.39 8.48
CA ILE A 356 -12.83 9.41 7.47
C ILE A 356 -11.40 9.24 6.96
N ALA A 357 -11.26 8.97 5.66
CA ALA A 357 -9.96 8.86 5.01
C ALA A 357 -9.26 10.23 4.99
N PRO A 358 -7.99 10.30 5.37
CA PRO A 358 -7.16 11.49 5.14
C PRO A 358 -6.86 11.67 3.66
N GLU A 359 -6.48 12.88 3.27
CA GLU A 359 -6.01 13.18 1.92
C GLU A 359 -4.87 12.22 1.53
N VAL A 360 -4.81 11.80 0.28
CA VAL A 360 -3.70 10.99 -0.24
C VAL A 360 -2.78 11.94 -1.00
N ASN A 361 -1.52 12.08 -0.59
CA ASN A 361 -0.57 12.84 -1.41
C ASN A 361 -0.33 12.04 -2.71
N PRO A 362 -0.45 12.68 -3.89
CA PRO A 362 -0.21 12.03 -5.18
C PRO A 362 1.22 11.55 -5.38
#